data_AF-A0A955CFT7-F1
#
_entry.id   AF-A0A955CFT7-F1
#
_cell.length_a   1.000
_cell.length_b   1.000
_cell.length_c   1.000
_cell.angle_alpha   90.00
_cell.angle_beta   90.00
_cell.angle_gamma   90.00
#
_symmetry.space_group_name_H-M   'P 1'
#
loop_
_entity.id
_entity.type
_entity.pdbx_description
1 polymer ?
#
loop_
_entity_poly.entity_id
_entity_poly.type
_entity_poly.pdbx_seq_one_letter_code
_entity_poly.pdbx_strand_id
1 'polypeptide(L)'
;MASQERAVRYSSQRVDGEAEFQGRYGPEGAPQRAIPGSLEHFLTERYCLYSSDFRGRLYRADVHHVPWPLQSAWAEIDINTMSSPIDVALQGKPLLHYAERIDVASWPLERVPAAEHGPIAAPCVG
;
A
#
# COMPACT_ATOMS: atom_id res chain seq x y z
N MET A 1 8.40 28.10 9.80
CA MET A 1 9.72 27.63 9.32
C MET A 1 10.20 26.42 10.12
N ALA A 2 9.35 25.41 10.33
CA ALA A 2 9.73 24.17 11.03
C ALA A 2 9.00 23.00 10.36
N SER A 3 9.65 22.32 9.42
CA SER A 3 9.12 21.05 8.86
C SER A 3 10.17 20.11 8.28
N GLN A 4 11.46 20.49 8.21
CA GLN A 4 12.50 19.64 7.61
C GLN A 4 13.16 18.65 8.59
N GLU A 5 12.97 18.75 9.91
CA GLU A 5 13.65 17.89 10.89
C GLU A 5 13.10 16.46 11.00
N ARG A 6 11.92 16.16 10.44
CA ARG A 6 11.31 14.80 10.43
C ARG A 6 11.35 14.12 9.06
N ALA A 7 12.14 14.63 8.14
CA ALA A 7 12.26 14.05 6.80
C ALA A 7 12.94 12.67 6.86
N VAL A 8 12.29 11.65 6.28
CA VAL A 8 12.90 10.35 6.04
C VAL A 8 13.52 10.35 4.65
N ARG A 9 14.79 9.95 4.56
CA ARG A 9 15.43 9.59 3.28
C ARG A 9 15.31 8.09 3.08
N TYR A 10 14.80 7.68 1.93
CA TYR A 10 14.58 6.28 1.61
C TYR A 10 15.17 5.96 0.24
N SER A 11 15.91 4.86 0.17
CA SER A 11 16.45 4.30 -1.06
C SER A 11 16.27 2.78 -1.03
N SER A 12 15.82 2.22 -2.15
CA SER A 12 15.56 0.79 -2.29
C SER A 12 15.77 0.36 -3.73
N GLN A 13 16.39 -0.80 -3.91
CA GLN A 13 16.54 -1.47 -5.20
C GLN A 13 16.04 -2.91 -5.06
N ARG A 14 15.35 -3.43 -6.07
CA ARG A 14 14.98 -4.86 -6.11
C ARG A 14 16.24 -5.71 -6.17
N VAL A 15 16.16 -6.93 -5.64
CA VAL A 15 17.29 -7.88 -5.62
C VAL A 15 17.78 -8.24 -7.03
N ASP A 16 16.87 -8.25 -8.01
CA ASP A 16 17.16 -8.47 -9.42
C ASP A 16 17.61 -7.20 -10.18
N GLY A 17 17.57 -6.03 -9.53
CA GLY A 17 17.96 -4.75 -10.13
C GLY A 17 16.93 -4.11 -11.05
N GLU A 18 15.78 -4.76 -11.29
CA GLU A 18 14.79 -4.33 -12.30
C GLU A 18 14.04 -3.04 -11.93
N ALA A 19 14.08 -2.63 -10.66
CA ALA A 19 13.48 -1.38 -10.22
C ALA A 19 14.20 -0.77 -9.02
N GLU A 20 14.09 0.56 -8.93
CA GLU A 20 14.71 1.41 -7.94
C GLU A 20 13.75 2.53 -7.53
N PHE A 21 13.85 2.91 -6.26
CA PHE A 21 13.22 4.09 -5.70
C PHE A 21 14.22 4.88 -4.86
N GLN A 22 14.27 6.20 -5.05
CA GLN A 22 15.01 7.13 -4.21
C GLN A 22 14.19 8.40 -3.97
N GLY A 23 14.15 8.87 -2.73
CA GLY A 23 13.56 10.15 -2.41
C GLY A 23 13.56 10.48 -0.93
N ARG A 24 12.90 11.60 -0.61
CA ARG A 24 12.65 12.05 0.75
C ARG A 24 11.17 12.37 0.96
N TYR A 25 10.67 12.12 2.16
CA TYR A 25 9.29 12.39 2.51
C TYR A 25 9.13 12.72 3.99
N GLY A 26 8.01 13.30 4.37
CA GLY A 26 7.71 13.60 5.76
C GLY A 26 6.25 13.97 6.01
N PRO A 27 5.83 14.00 7.28
CA PRO A 27 4.48 14.42 7.66
C PRO A 27 4.26 15.92 7.47
N GLU A 28 3.01 16.27 7.21
CA GLU A 28 2.47 17.63 7.29
C GLU A 28 1.22 17.63 8.17
N GLY A 29 1.15 18.60 9.09
CA GLY A 29 0.02 18.76 9.98
C GLY A 29 -0.01 17.74 11.12
N ALA A 30 -1.18 17.62 11.76
CA ALA A 30 -1.40 16.73 12.89
C ALA A 30 -2.10 15.44 12.44
N PRO A 31 -1.92 14.30 13.15
CA PRO A 31 -2.64 13.07 12.85
C PRO A 31 -4.15 13.22 12.93
N GLN A 32 -4.83 12.59 11.98
CA GLN A 32 -6.28 12.55 11.83
C GLN A 32 -6.72 11.14 11.47
N ARG A 33 -7.91 10.76 11.92
CA ARG A 33 -8.52 9.49 11.50
C ARG A 33 -9.23 9.69 10.17
N ALA A 34 -9.12 8.71 9.29
CA ALA A 34 -9.88 8.70 8.06
C ALA A 34 -11.39 8.69 8.35
N ILE A 35 -12.16 9.40 7.53
CA ILE A 35 -13.62 9.44 7.65
C ILE A 35 -14.18 8.19 6.98
N PRO A 36 -15.07 7.41 7.63
CA PRO A 36 -15.71 6.26 6.99
C PRO A 36 -16.34 6.61 5.64
N GLY A 37 -16.01 5.83 4.62
CA GLY A 37 -16.45 6.07 3.24
C GLY A 37 -15.57 7.05 2.43
N SER A 38 -14.55 7.67 3.03
CA SER A 38 -13.55 8.45 2.29
C SER A 38 -12.56 7.54 1.54
N LEU A 39 -11.82 8.14 0.61
CA LEU A 39 -10.76 7.42 -0.12
C LEU A 39 -9.66 6.94 0.84
N GLU A 40 -9.26 7.77 1.80
CA GLU A 40 -8.26 7.42 2.82
C GLU A 40 -8.70 6.21 3.62
N HIS A 41 -9.96 6.17 4.02
CA HIS A 41 -10.53 5.03 4.74
C HIS A 41 -10.49 3.78 3.87
N PHE A 42 -10.90 3.88 2.59
CA PHE A 42 -10.82 2.76 1.64
C PHE A 42 -9.38 2.25 1.44
N LEU A 43 -8.40 3.15 1.34
CA LEU A 43 -7.00 2.79 1.12
C LEU A 43 -6.34 2.12 2.33
N THR A 44 -6.80 2.43 3.55
CA THR A 44 -6.09 2.07 4.79
C THR A 44 -6.78 1.04 5.68
N GLU A 45 -8.10 0.84 5.56
CA GLU A 45 -8.83 -0.16 6.35
C GLU A 45 -8.81 -1.53 5.67
N ARG A 46 -7.60 -2.14 5.61
CA ARG A 46 -7.36 -3.45 5.00
C ARG A 46 -7.08 -4.50 6.08
N TYR A 47 -8.10 -5.30 6.42
CA TYR A 47 -8.01 -6.31 7.48
C TYR A 47 -7.50 -7.69 7.02
N CYS A 48 -6.99 -7.79 5.79
CA CYS A 48 -6.31 -8.99 5.30
C CYS A 48 -5.11 -8.61 4.42
N LEU A 49 -4.04 -9.39 4.53
CA LEU A 49 -2.91 -9.36 3.58
C LEU A 49 -2.95 -10.60 2.69
N TYR A 50 -2.36 -10.48 1.50
CA TYR A 50 -2.22 -11.55 0.52
C TYR A 50 -0.77 -11.66 0.09
N SER A 51 -0.31 -12.89 -0.13
CA SER A 51 1.01 -13.16 -0.69
C SER A 51 0.97 -14.42 -1.54
N SER A 52 1.96 -14.61 -2.40
CA SER A 52 2.17 -15.85 -3.13
C SER A 52 3.56 -16.40 -2.86
N ASP A 53 3.68 -17.71 -2.93
CA ASP A 53 5.00 -18.34 -2.94
C ASP A 53 5.60 -18.41 -4.35
N PHE A 54 6.82 -18.93 -4.46
CA PHE A 54 7.53 -19.12 -5.73
C PHE A 54 6.84 -20.08 -6.71
N ARG A 55 5.82 -20.83 -6.26
CA ARG A 55 5.00 -21.71 -7.11
C ARG A 55 3.68 -21.05 -7.51
N GLY A 56 3.48 -19.78 -7.17
CA GLY A 56 2.26 -19.03 -7.44
C GLY A 56 1.07 -19.43 -6.57
N ARG A 57 1.27 -20.19 -5.48
CA ARG A 57 0.18 -20.55 -4.57
C ARG A 57 -0.18 -19.32 -3.74
N LEU A 58 -1.47 -18.97 -3.71
CA LEU A 58 -1.97 -17.80 -2.98
C LEU A 58 -2.18 -18.13 -1.49
N TYR A 59 -1.80 -17.19 -0.64
CA TYR A 59 -1.97 -17.21 0.80
C TYR A 59 -2.65 -15.93 1.27
N ARG A 60 -3.43 -16.05 2.34
CA ARG A 60 -4.13 -14.96 3.02
C ARG A 60 -3.81 -15.02 4.51
N ALA A 61 -3.63 -13.88 5.14
CA ALA A 61 -3.65 -13.77 6.60
C ALA A 61 -4.57 -12.62 7.01
N ASP A 62 -5.27 -12.81 8.12
CA ASP A 62 -5.99 -11.74 8.77
C ASP A 62 -5.02 -10.80 9.49
N VAL A 63 -5.32 -9.51 9.41
CA VAL A 63 -4.61 -8.47 10.15
C VAL A 63 -5.61 -7.58 10.87
N HIS A 64 -5.26 -7.18 12.08
CA HIS A 64 -6.04 -6.24 12.85
C HIS A 64 -5.17 -5.07 13.25
N HIS A 65 -5.68 -3.87 13.00
CA HIS A 65 -5.08 -2.63 13.43
C HIS A 65 -6.19 -1.66 13.83
N VAL A 66 -5.87 -0.72 14.71
CA VAL A 66 -6.72 0.44 14.97
C VAL A 66 -6.76 1.35 13.73
N PRO A 67 -7.73 2.25 13.59
CA PRO A 67 -7.72 3.21 12.49
C PRO A 67 -6.40 3.99 12.44
N TRP A 68 -5.86 4.14 11.23
CA TRP A 68 -4.54 4.74 11.04
C TRP A 68 -4.51 6.21 11.50
N PRO A 69 -3.47 6.65 12.25
CA PRO A 69 -3.29 8.05 12.62
C PRO A 69 -2.67 8.84 11.45
N LEU A 70 -3.43 8.99 10.37
CA LEU A 70 -2.95 9.54 9.11
C LEU A 70 -2.66 11.04 9.21
N GLN A 71 -1.58 11.48 8.56
CA GLN A 71 -1.25 12.87 8.33
C GLN A 71 -1.21 13.12 6.82
N SER A 72 -1.44 14.36 6.41
CA SER A 72 -0.96 14.80 5.11
C SER A 72 0.55 14.64 5.04
N ALA A 73 1.11 14.58 3.84
CA ALA A 73 2.53 14.37 3.67
C ALA A 73 3.06 15.07 2.42
N TRP A 74 4.35 15.34 2.45
CA TRP A 74 5.11 15.79 1.30
C TRP A 74 6.12 14.72 0.89
N ALA A 75 6.47 14.71 -0.39
CA ALA A 75 7.55 13.88 -0.90
C ALA A 75 8.28 14.61 -2.03
N GLU A 76 9.60 14.44 -2.07
CA GLU A 76 10.44 14.77 -3.20
C GLU A 76 11.07 13.47 -3.68
N ILE A 77 10.72 13.06 -4.90
CA ILE A 77 11.09 11.78 -5.48
C ILE A 77 12.13 12.05 -6.56
N ASP A 78 13.33 11.52 -6.35
CA ASP A 78 14.45 11.66 -7.28
C ASP A 78 14.41 10.55 -8.35
N ILE A 79 14.12 9.31 -7.93
CA ILE A 79 14.02 8.14 -8.81
C ILE A 79 12.80 7.31 -8.41
N ASN A 80 11.96 6.92 -9.37
CA ASN A 80 10.91 5.93 -9.17
C ASN A 80 10.67 5.13 -10.45
N THR A 81 11.24 3.93 -10.51
CA THR A 81 11.06 2.96 -11.61
C THR A 81 10.22 1.75 -11.18
N MET A 82 9.55 1.81 -10.02
CA MET A 82 8.86 0.68 -9.42
C MET A 82 7.73 0.09 -10.27
N SER A 83 7.14 0.90 -11.16
CA SER A 83 6.08 0.47 -12.07
C SER A 83 6.57 0.01 -13.44
N SER A 84 7.85 0.24 -13.79
CA SER A 84 8.41 -0.08 -15.10
C SER A 84 8.37 -1.58 -15.43
N PRO A 85 8.73 -2.52 -14.52
CA PRO A 85 8.71 -3.95 -14.82
C PRO A 85 7.30 -4.54 -15.09
N ILE A 86 6.25 -3.81 -14.74
CA ILE A 86 4.85 -4.23 -14.93
C ILE A 86 4.11 -3.36 -15.95
N ASP A 87 4.84 -2.50 -16.67
CA ASP A 87 4.32 -1.62 -17.74
C ASP A 87 3.12 -0.75 -17.30
N VAL A 88 3.17 -0.23 -16.07
CA VAL A 88 2.16 0.69 -15.55
C VAL A 88 2.68 2.13 -15.59
N ALA A 89 2.06 2.95 -16.43
CA ALA A 89 2.35 4.38 -16.50
C ALA A 89 1.73 5.14 -15.31
N LEU A 90 2.55 5.85 -14.55
CA LEU A 90 2.10 6.72 -13.46
C LEU A 90 1.81 8.12 -14.01
N GLN A 91 0.65 8.68 -13.66
CA GLN A 91 0.22 10.01 -14.11
C GLN A 91 -0.26 10.87 -12.95
N GLY A 92 -0.09 12.18 -13.08
CA GLY A 92 -0.55 13.16 -12.10
C GLY A 92 0.38 13.28 -10.88
N LYS A 93 -0.08 14.07 -9.90
CA LYS A 93 0.62 14.22 -8.62
C LYS A 93 0.32 13.02 -7.72
N PRO A 94 1.30 12.53 -6.94
CA PRO A 94 1.04 11.47 -5.98
C PRO A 94 0.06 11.94 -4.90
N LEU A 95 -0.82 11.04 -4.47
CA LEU A 95 -1.57 11.20 -3.23
C LEU A 95 -0.71 10.67 -2.08
N LEU A 96 -0.51 11.48 -1.05
CA LEU A 96 0.46 11.20 0.01
C LEU A 96 -0.21 11.24 1.38
N HIS A 97 -0.01 10.16 2.15
CA HIS A 97 -0.41 10.05 3.54
C HIS A 97 0.75 9.47 4.35
N TYR A 98 0.90 9.93 5.58
CA TYR A 98 1.95 9.49 6.49
C TYR A 98 1.38 9.04 7.83
N ALA A 99 1.86 7.92 8.34
CA ALA A 99 1.69 7.52 9.72
C ALA A 99 3.05 7.12 10.28
N GLU A 100 3.43 7.71 11.42
CA GLU A 100 4.74 7.45 12.03
C GLU A 100 4.85 6.01 12.54
N ARG A 101 3.77 5.52 13.15
CA ARG A 101 3.68 4.18 13.70
C ARG A 101 2.22 3.75 13.76
N ILE A 102 2.03 2.45 13.58
CA ILE A 102 0.80 1.74 13.91
C ILE A 102 1.16 0.37 14.46
N ASP A 103 0.42 -0.08 15.48
CA ASP A 103 0.55 -1.44 16.00
C ASP A 103 -0.42 -2.35 15.23
N VAL A 104 0.09 -3.48 14.75
CA VAL A 104 -0.66 -4.44 13.92
C VAL A 104 -0.53 -5.83 14.52
N ALA A 105 -1.68 -6.49 14.73
CA ALA A 105 -1.74 -7.92 14.98
C ALA A 105 -1.89 -8.66 13.65
N SER A 106 -1.11 -9.72 13.44
CA SER A 106 -1.22 -10.59 12.26
C SER A 106 -1.34 -12.04 12.67
N TRP A 107 -2.19 -12.78 11.96
CA TRP A 107 -2.40 -14.21 12.15
C TRP A 107 -1.58 -15.02 11.14
N PRO A 108 -1.38 -16.33 11.37
CA PRO A 108 -0.66 -17.19 10.44
C PRO A 108 -1.23 -17.16 9.01
N LEU A 109 -0.35 -17.33 8.02
CA LEU A 109 -0.75 -17.45 6.62
C LEU A 109 -1.52 -18.74 6.38
N GLU A 110 -2.71 -18.61 5.82
CA GLU A 110 -3.53 -19.72 5.36
C GLU A 110 -3.51 -19.79 3.84
N ARG A 111 -3.39 -21.02 3.31
CA ARG A 111 -3.44 -21.22 1.87
C ARG A 111 -4.86 -20.96 1.37
N VAL A 112 -5.00 -20.09 0.37
CA VAL A 112 -6.28 -19.88 -0.30
C VAL A 112 -6.54 -21.09 -1.21
N PRO A 113 -7.70 -21.77 -1.08
CA PRO A 113 -8.08 -22.81 -2.02
C PRO A 113 -8.05 -22.26 -3.44
N ALA A 114 -7.57 -23.06 -4.41
CA ALA A 114 -7.70 -22.67 -5.80
C ALA A 114 -9.19 -22.47 -6.10
N ALA A 115 -9.55 -21.34 -6.72
CA ALA A 115 -10.92 -21.14 -7.17
C ALA A 115 -11.28 -22.28 -8.14
N GLU A 116 -12.29 -23.06 -7.80
CA GLU A 116 -12.98 -23.86 -8.80
C GLU A 116 -13.65 -22.85 -9.74
N HIS A 117 -13.12 -22.73 -10.96
CA HIS A 117 -13.73 -21.89 -11.98
C HIS A 117 -15.06 -22.54 -12.40
N GLY A 118 -16.13 -22.26 -11.67
CA GLY A 118 -17.48 -22.36 -12.21
C GLY A 118 -17.63 -21.36 -13.36
N PRO A 119 -18.47 -21.64 -14.37
CA PRO A 119 -18.69 -20.70 -15.46
C PRO A 119 -19.10 -19.33 -14.88
N ILE A 120 -18.47 -18.25 -15.37
CA ILE A 120 -18.96 -16.90 -15.13
C ILE A 120 -20.40 -16.86 -15.63
N ALA A 121 -21.37 -16.82 -14.72
CA ALA A 121 -22.76 -16.63 -15.10
C ALA A 121 -22.84 -15.34 -15.91
N ALA A 122 -23.34 -15.45 -17.14
CA ALA A 122 -23.58 -14.29 -17.99
C ALA A 122 -24.39 -13.24 -17.21
N PRO A 123 -24.08 -11.94 -17.35
CA PRO A 123 -24.83 -10.92 -16.63
C PRO A 123 -26.31 -11.02 -17.00
N CYS A 124 -27.17 -11.13 -15.97
CA CYS A 124 -28.61 -11.01 -16.14
C CYS A 124 -28.90 -9.60 -16.65
N VAL A 125 -29.15 -9.47 -17.94
CA VAL A 125 -29.77 -8.27 -18.53
C VAL A 125 -31.26 -8.31 -18.16
N GLY A 126 -31.68 -7.36 -17.33
CA GLY A 126 -33.07 -7.05 -17.00
C GLY A 126 -33.31 -5.57 -17.18
#